data_AF-A0A7G2LUF3-F1
#
_entry.id   AF-A0A7G2LUF3-F1
#
_cell.length_a   1.000
_cell.length_b   1.000
_cell.length_c   1.000
_cell.angle_alpha   90.00
_cell.angle_beta   90.00
_cell.angle_gamma   90.00
#
_symmetry.space_group_name_H-M   'P 1'
#
loop_
_entity.id
_entity.type
_entity.pdbx_description
1 polymer ?
#
loop_
_entity_poly.entity_id
_entity_poly.type
_entity_poly.pdbx_seq_one_letter_code
_entity_poly.pdbx_strand_id
1 'polypeptide(L)'
;MTQMLRFALGLTALLVWLTGAAVAQEPALPDFNEWETVASTAEEAIDVTDTTEAMLEVQRARLVEYRTEFDAARNLNAARINALREQLAALGTPPEGEGAEPESPEVAANREELNRQLNTLLTPVQRAEAAYLRADALIGQIDVALRERQTEQLMEVVPTPLNPMHWQTAINDLAVAAGG
;
A
#
# COMPACT_ATOMS: atom_id res chain seq x y z
N MET A 1 -12.22 1.77 -62.91
CA MET A 1 -12.28 2.66 -61.73
C MET A 1 -12.78 1.99 -60.44
N THR A 2 -13.30 0.75 -60.49
CA THR A 2 -13.93 0.06 -59.35
C THR A 2 -13.06 -1.00 -58.65
N GLN A 3 -11.88 -1.33 -59.19
CA GLN A 3 -10.90 -2.22 -58.53
C GLN A 3 -9.78 -1.48 -57.78
N MET A 4 -9.35 -0.31 -58.25
CA MET A 4 -8.37 0.52 -57.52
C MET A 4 -8.96 1.11 -56.22
N LEU A 5 -10.28 1.35 -56.17
CA LEU A 5 -10.97 1.80 -54.95
C LEU A 5 -11.06 0.69 -53.87
N ARG A 6 -11.07 -0.58 -54.28
CA ARG A 6 -11.13 -1.74 -53.36
C ARG A 6 -9.77 -2.06 -52.74
N PHE A 7 -8.69 -1.83 -53.49
CA PHE A 7 -7.32 -1.95 -52.97
C PHE A 7 -6.95 -0.84 -52.00
N ALA A 8 -7.46 0.38 -52.20
CA ALA A 8 -7.24 1.50 -51.27
C ALA A 8 -7.96 1.30 -49.92
N LEU A 9 -9.16 0.69 -49.91
CA LEU A 9 -9.90 0.34 -48.70
C LEU A 9 -9.32 -0.86 -47.93
N GLY A 10 -8.64 -1.78 -48.62
CA GLY A 10 -7.95 -2.91 -48.01
C GLY A 10 -6.64 -2.52 -47.30
N LEU A 11 -5.96 -1.47 -47.77
CA LEU A 11 -4.69 -1.02 -47.18
C LEU A 11 -4.89 -0.17 -45.92
N THR A 12 -6.02 0.55 -45.80
CA THR A 12 -6.37 1.31 -44.60
C THR A 12 -6.83 0.42 -43.44
N ALA A 13 -7.31 -0.79 -43.71
CA ALA A 13 -7.71 -1.75 -42.67
C ALA A 13 -6.51 -2.49 -42.03
N LEU A 14 -5.36 -2.53 -42.70
CA LEU A 14 -4.16 -3.22 -42.21
C LEU A 14 -3.26 -2.33 -41.33
N LEU A 15 -3.36 -1.01 -41.46
CA LEU A 15 -2.55 -0.05 -40.69
C LEU A 15 -3.14 0.31 -39.31
N VAL A 16 -4.40 -0.07 -39.03
CA VAL A 16 -5.03 0.11 -37.70
C VAL A 16 -4.71 -1.06 -36.75
N TRP A 17 -4.13 -2.15 -37.24
CA TRP A 17 -3.74 -3.30 -36.42
C TRP A 17 -2.33 -3.20 -35.81
N LEU A 18 -1.62 -2.09 -36.04
CA LEU A 18 -0.25 -1.86 -35.52
C LEU A 18 -0.14 -0.73 -34.49
N THR A 19 -1.26 -0.17 -34.02
CA THR A 19 -1.24 0.64 -32.79
C THR A 19 -1.20 -0.31 -31.61
N GLY A 20 -0.01 -0.46 -31.04
CA GLY A 20 0.35 -1.45 -30.04
C GLY A 20 -0.75 -1.73 -29.02
N ALA A 21 -1.12 -3.00 -28.93
CA ALA A 21 -1.41 -3.58 -27.63
C ALA A 21 -0.12 -3.43 -26.81
N ALA A 22 0.04 -2.28 -26.15
CA ALA A 22 0.81 -2.22 -24.93
C ALA A 22 0.19 -3.30 -24.05
N VAL A 23 0.86 -4.45 -23.96
CA VAL A 23 0.52 -5.47 -22.98
C VAL A 23 0.80 -4.79 -21.66
N ALA A 24 -0.20 -4.11 -21.11
CA ALA A 24 -0.17 -3.74 -19.71
C ALA A 24 -0.07 -5.08 -18.99
N GLN A 25 1.11 -5.41 -18.46
CA GLN A 25 1.22 -6.49 -17.49
C GLN A 25 0.21 -6.12 -16.40
N GLU A 26 -0.88 -6.90 -16.30
CA GLU A 26 -1.76 -6.82 -15.12
C GLU A 26 -0.81 -6.95 -13.93
N PRO A 27 -0.79 -5.98 -13.00
CA PRO A 27 0.12 -6.01 -11.88
C PRO A 27 -0.10 -7.34 -11.15
N ALA A 28 0.94 -8.18 -11.14
CA ALA A 28 0.87 -9.46 -10.47
C ALA A 28 0.67 -9.20 -8.98
N LEU A 29 -0.07 -10.08 -8.31
CA LEU A 29 -0.21 -10.00 -6.86
C LEU A 29 1.19 -10.17 -6.21
N PRO A 30 1.51 -9.40 -5.16
CA PRO A 30 2.75 -9.58 -4.41
C PRO A 30 2.87 -10.99 -3.83
N ASP A 31 4.10 -11.47 -3.62
CA ASP A 31 4.33 -12.75 -2.94
C ASP A 31 3.99 -12.60 -1.46
N PHE A 32 2.85 -13.16 -1.06
CA PHE A 32 2.37 -13.08 0.31
C PHE A 32 3.19 -13.89 1.32
N ASN A 33 3.96 -14.89 0.89
CA ASN A 33 4.85 -15.63 1.79
C ASN A 33 6.11 -14.83 2.08
N GLU A 34 6.66 -14.17 1.05
CA GLU A 34 7.77 -13.25 1.21
C GLU A 34 7.35 -12.06 2.09
N TRP A 35 6.17 -11.50 1.82
CA TRP A 35 5.57 -10.45 2.65
C TRP A 35 5.48 -10.84 4.12
N GLU A 36 4.98 -12.04 4.44
CA GLU A 36 4.85 -12.46 5.84
C GLU A 36 6.22 -12.48 6.54
N THR A 37 7.26 -12.92 5.84
CA THR A 37 8.63 -12.95 6.36
C THR A 37 9.16 -11.54 6.61
N VAL A 38 8.91 -10.61 5.69
CA VAL A 38 9.33 -9.20 5.82
C VAL A 38 8.58 -8.53 6.98
N ALA A 39 7.27 -8.71 7.06
CA ALA A 39 6.44 -8.15 8.12
C ALA A 39 6.85 -8.69 9.50
N SER A 40 7.06 -10.00 9.64
CA SER A 40 7.48 -10.60 10.92
C SER A 40 8.88 -10.15 11.32
N THR A 41 9.81 -10.01 10.36
CA THR A 41 11.16 -9.52 10.62
C THR A 41 11.14 -8.06 11.08
N ALA A 42 10.27 -7.23 10.50
CA ALA A 42 10.11 -5.85 10.93
C ALA A 42 9.50 -5.76 12.34
N GLU A 43 8.51 -6.58 12.65
CA GLU A 43 7.92 -6.69 14.00
C GLU A 43 8.98 -7.06 15.03
N GLU A 44 9.78 -8.11 14.78
CA GLU A 44 10.88 -8.50 15.66
C GLU A 44 11.93 -7.40 15.81
N ALA A 45 12.28 -6.71 14.71
CA ALA A 45 13.25 -5.63 14.72
C ALA A 45 12.80 -4.43 15.57
N ILE A 46 11.49 -4.15 15.61
CA ILE A 46 10.89 -3.11 16.46
C ILE A 46 10.98 -3.50 17.94
N ASP A 47 10.69 -4.77 18.28
CA ASP A 47 10.63 -5.25 19.66
C ASP A 47 12.01 -5.42 20.32
N VAL A 48 13.06 -5.66 19.52
CA VAL A 48 14.42 -5.87 20.02
C VAL A 48 15.16 -4.54 20.22
N THR A 49 15.54 -4.25 21.47
CA THR A 49 16.28 -3.04 21.85
C THR A 49 17.66 -2.94 21.19
N ASP A 50 18.31 -4.07 20.95
CA ASP A 50 19.65 -4.15 20.33
C ASP A 50 19.63 -3.95 18.80
N THR A 51 18.45 -3.87 18.18
CA THR A 51 18.34 -3.56 16.76
C THR A 51 18.92 -2.17 16.49
N THR A 52 19.89 -2.06 15.59
CA THR A 52 20.49 -0.76 15.25
C THR A 52 19.54 0.13 14.43
N GLU A 53 19.70 1.45 14.48
CA GLU A 53 18.95 2.37 13.61
C GLU A 53 19.10 2.04 12.12
N ALA A 54 20.32 1.67 11.69
CA ALA A 54 20.58 1.27 10.31
C ALA A 54 19.75 0.03 9.90
N MET A 55 19.57 -0.93 10.82
CA MET A 55 18.71 -2.10 10.56
C MET A 55 17.24 -1.70 10.46
N LEU A 56 16.75 -0.81 11.33
CA LEU A 56 15.38 -0.29 11.26
C LEU A 56 15.12 0.44 9.94
N GLU A 57 16.06 1.27 9.47
CA GLU A 57 15.94 1.97 8.19
C GLU A 57 15.89 1.02 7.00
N VAL A 58 16.66 -0.08 7.03
CA VAL A 58 16.59 -1.14 6.02
C VAL A 58 15.21 -1.80 6.01
N GLN A 59 14.64 -2.10 7.18
CA GLN A 59 13.29 -2.68 7.25
C GLN A 59 12.23 -1.70 6.77
N ARG A 60 12.34 -0.43 7.16
CA ARG A 60 11.45 0.65 6.72
C ARG A 60 11.43 0.77 5.20
N ALA A 61 12.59 0.73 4.54
CA ALA A 61 12.68 0.79 3.08
C ALA A 61 11.94 -0.38 2.42
N ARG A 62 12.14 -1.61 2.90
CA ARG A 62 11.42 -2.80 2.40
C ARG A 62 9.91 -2.67 2.59
N LEU A 63 9.45 -2.21 3.76
CA LEU A 63 8.02 -1.99 4.00
C LEU A 63 7.42 -0.95 3.06
N VAL A 64 8.16 0.11 2.70
CA VAL A 64 7.71 1.12 1.72
C VAL A 64 7.54 0.52 0.33
N GLU A 65 8.46 -0.37 -0.09
CA GLU A 65 8.35 -1.11 -1.35
C GLU A 65 7.08 -1.96 -1.36
N TYR A 66 6.89 -2.82 -0.36
CA TYR A 66 5.68 -3.64 -0.24
C TYR A 66 4.40 -2.81 -0.13
N ARG A 67 4.40 -1.71 0.63
CA ARG A 67 3.23 -0.81 0.71
C ARG A 67 2.85 -0.29 -0.66
N THR A 68 3.83 0.04 -1.50
CA THR A 68 3.60 0.50 -2.88
C THR A 68 3.01 -0.63 -3.74
N GLU A 69 3.53 -1.85 -3.61
CA GLU A 69 2.99 -3.01 -4.33
C GLU A 69 1.56 -3.35 -3.91
N PHE A 70 1.25 -3.32 -2.61
CA PHE A 70 -0.11 -3.55 -2.11
C PHE A 70 -1.07 -2.43 -2.48
N ASP A 71 -0.61 -1.18 -2.59
CA ASP A 71 -1.42 -0.08 -3.10
C ASP A 71 -1.83 -0.31 -4.56
N ALA A 72 -0.93 -0.85 -5.39
CA ALA A 72 -1.27 -1.26 -6.74
C ALA A 72 -2.23 -2.48 -6.73
N ALA A 73 -1.96 -3.48 -5.89
CA ALA A 73 -2.72 -4.73 -5.82
C ALA A 73 -4.16 -4.55 -5.29
N ARG A 74 -4.42 -3.63 -4.37
CA ARG A 74 -5.77 -3.32 -3.90
C ARG A 74 -6.64 -2.63 -4.96
N ASN A 75 -6.00 -2.00 -5.94
CA ASN A 75 -6.67 -1.41 -7.09
C ASN A 75 -6.84 -2.40 -8.26
N LEU A 76 -6.30 -3.62 -8.13
CA LEU A 76 -6.52 -4.71 -9.09
C LEU A 76 -8.02 -5.02 -9.18
N ASN A 77 -8.50 -5.32 -10.40
CA ASN A 77 -9.89 -5.67 -10.68
C ASN A 77 -10.94 -4.60 -10.32
N ALA A 78 -10.57 -3.37 -9.92
CA ALA A 78 -11.51 -2.33 -9.49
C ALA A 78 -12.64 -2.11 -10.52
N ALA A 79 -12.29 -2.01 -11.81
CA ALA A 79 -13.27 -1.87 -12.88
C ALA A 79 -14.23 -3.08 -13.01
N ARG A 80 -13.71 -4.31 -12.90
CA ARG A 80 -14.51 -5.55 -12.98
C ARG A 80 -15.43 -5.71 -11.77
N ILE A 81 -14.91 -5.42 -10.58
CA ILE A 81 -15.68 -5.39 -9.32
C ILE A 81 -16.83 -4.40 -9.42
N ASN A 82 -16.57 -3.18 -9.92
CA ASN A 82 -17.61 -2.17 -10.09
C ASN A 82 -18.67 -2.61 -11.11
N ALA A 83 -18.27 -3.18 -12.25
CA ALA A 83 -19.21 -3.70 -13.24
C ALA A 83 -20.10 -4.83 -12.69
N LEU A 84 -19.56 -5.73 -11.86
CA LEU A 84 -20.36 -6.78 -11.19
C LEU A 84 -21.33 -6.20 -10.16
N ARG A 85 -20.91 -5.18 -9.40
CA ARG A 85 -21.78 -4.46 -8.45
C ARG A 85 -22.92 -3.74 -9.17
N GLU A 86 -22.65 -3.11 -10.31
CA GLU A 86 -23.67 -2.46 -11.14
C GLU A 86 -24.67 -3.47 -11.69
N GLN A 87 -24.21 -4.64 -12.15
CA GLN A 87 -25.09 -5.73 -12.58
C GLN A 87 -25.97 -6.24 -11.44
N LEU A 88 -25.40 -6.46 -10.25
CA LEU A 88 -26.18 -6.84 -9.06
C LEU A 88 -27.19 -5.76 -8.68
N ALA A 89 -26.83 -4.48 -8.76
CA ALA A 89 -27.74 -3.37 -8.50
C ALA A 89 -28.89 -3.31 -9.51
N ALA A 90 -28.64 -3.65 -10.78
CA ALA A 90 -29.67 -3.73 -11.81
C ALA A 90 -30.68 -4.86 -11.58
N LEU A 91 -30.30 -5.93 -10.86
CA LEU A 91 -31.23 -6.98 -10.40
C LEU A 91 -32.12 -6.52 -9.24
N GLY A 92 -31.88 -5.33 -8.68
CA GLY A 92 -32.60 -4.80 -7.52
C GLY A 92 -32.25 -5.53 -6.22
N THR A 93 -32.86 -5.06 -5.13
CA THR A 93 -32.73 -5.70 -3.82
C THR A 93 -33.44 -7.04 -3.81
N PRO A 94 -32.84 -8.09 -3.23
CA PRO A 94 -33.55 -9.36 -3.04
C PRO A 94 -34.81 -9.13 -2.17
N PRO A 95 -35.87 -9.93 -2.35
CA PRO A 95 -37.01 -9.90 -1.45
C PRO A 95 -36.60 -10.26 -0.02
N GLU A 96 -36.99 -9.45 0.96
CA GLU A 96 -36.69 -9.66 2.38
C GLU A 96 -37.97 -9.65 3.22
N GLY A 97 -38.04 -10.51 4.25
CA GLY A 97 -39.12 -10.54 5.24
C GLY A 97 -40.15 -11.66 5.05
N GLU A 98 -40.97 -11.84 6.09
CA GLU A 98 -42.04 -12.84 6.11
C GLU A 98 -43.18 -12.41 5.17
N GLY A 99 -43.50 -13.23 4.17
CA GLY A 99 -44.54 -12.93 3.18
C GLY A 99 -44.08 -12.11 1.96
N ALA A 100 -42.77 -11.86 1.80
CA ALA A 100 -42.23 -11.30 0.57
C ALA A 100 -42.35 -12.31 -0.58
N GLU A 101 -42.82 -11.85 -1.74
CA GLU A 101 -42.89 -12.70 -2.93
C GLU A 101 -41.46 -13.09 -3.35
N PRO A 102 -41.15 -14.38 -3.51
CA PRO A 102 -39.83 -14.82 -3.94
C PRO A 102 -39.45 -14.24 -5.29
N GLU A 103 -38.17 -13.95 -5.51
CA GLU A 103 -37.68 -13.60 -6.83
C GLU A 103 -37.81 -14.81 -7.76
N SER A 104 -37.87 -14.57 -9.09
CA SER A 104 -37.96 -15.68 -10.02
C SER A 104 -36.71 -16.58 -9.89
N PRO A 105 -36.84 -17.91 -10.11
CA PRO A 105 -35.70 -18.82 -10.00
C PRO A 105 -34.50 -18.42 -10.88
N GLU A 106 -34.76 -17.81 -12.02
CA GLU A 106 -33.74 -17.30 -12.94
C GLU A 106 -32.99 -16.09 -12.38
N VAL A 107 -33.70 -15.13 -11.77
CA VAL A 107 -33.08 -13.95 -11.14
C VAL A 107 -32.23 -14.36 -9.94
N ALA A 108 -32.74 -15.28 -9.10
CA ALA A 108 -31.98 -15.85 -7.99
C ALA A 108 -30.67 -16.50 -8.46
N ALA A 109 -30.74 -17.35 -9.50
CA ALA A 109 -29.57 -18.01 -10.07
C ALA A 109 -28.54 -17.01 -10.62
N ASN A 110 -28.99 -15.98 -11.34
CA ASN A 110 -28.13 -14.91 -11.85
C ASN A 110 -27.45 -14.12 -10.73
N ARG A 111 -28.20 -13.81 -9.66
CA ARG A 111 -27.66 -13.12 -8.48
C ARG A 111 -26.58 -13.95 -7.79
N GLU A 112 -26.80 -15.25 -7.64
CA GLU A 112 -25.84 -16.17 -7.04
C GLU A 112 -24.54 -16.22 -7.86
N GLU A 113 -24.65 -16.35 -9.17
CA GLU A 113 -23.51 -16.35 -10.10
C GLU A 113 -22.68 -15.07 -10.00
N LEU A 114 -23.33 -13.91 -10.07
CA LEU A 114 -22.66 -12.61 -9.98
C LEU A 114 -21.96 -12.43 -8.63
N ASN A 115 -22.61 -12.83 -7.52
CA ASN A 115 -22.00 -12.79 -6.20
C ASN A 115 -20.78 -13.71 -6.10
N ARG A 116 -20.82 -14.89 -6.71
CA ARG A 116 -19.69 -15.82 -6.73
C ARG A 116 -18.50 -15.20 -7.45
N GLN A 117 -18.72 -14.64 -8.63
CA GLN A 117 -17.67 -13.93 -9.39
C GLN A 117 -17.12 -12.73 -8.62
N LEU A 118 -18.00 -11.94 -7.99
CA LEU A 118 -17.60 -10.80 -7.18
C LEU A 118 -16.71 -11.23 -6.01
N ASN A 119 -17.08 -12.28 -5.28
CA ASN A 119 -16.32 -12.80 -4.15
C ASN A 119 -14.94 -13.33 -4.57
N THR A 120 -14.84 -13.98 -5.74
CA THR A 120 -13.55 -14.39 -6.31
C THR A 120 -12.61 -13.21 -6.55
N LEU A 121 -13.13 -12.07 -7.04
CA LEU A 121 -12.32 -10.88 -7.30
C LEU A 121 -12.00 -10.06 -6.03
N LEU A 122 -12.93 -10.04 -5.06
CA LEU A 122 -12.77 -9.28 -3.82
C LEU A 122 -11.76 -9.91 -2.87
N THR A 123 -11.62 -11.24 -2.89
CA THR A 123 -10.71 -11.97 -1.98
C THR A 123 -9.27 -11.46 -2.05
N PRO A 124 -8.59 -11.41 -3.23
CA PRO A 124 -7.23 -10.91 -3.32
C PRO A 124 -7.11 -9.41 -2.99
N VAL A 125 -8.11 -8.59 -3.37
CA VAL A 125 -8.13 -7.15 -3.07
C VAL A 125 -8.18 -6.89 -1.56
N GLN A 126 -9.04 -7.59 -0.84
CA GLN A 126 -9.13 -7.47 0.62
C GLN A 126 -7.84 -7.92 1.30
N ARG A 127 -7.20 -8.97 0.79
CA ARG A 127 -5.92 -9.44 1.31
C ARG A 127 -4.81 -8.40 1.10
N ALA A 128 -4.76 -7.77 -0.07
CA ALA A 128 -3.83 -6.68 -0.36
C ALA A 128 -4.09 -5.45 0.51
N GLU A 129 -5.35 -5.07 0.73
CA GLU A 129 -5.71 -3.96 1.64
C GLU A 129 -5.24 -4.23 3.07
N ALA A 130 -5.46 -5.45 3.60
CA ALA A 130 -4.98 -5.82 4.93
C ALA A 130 -3.45 -5.73 5.04
N ALA A 131 -2.72 -6.17 4.00
CA ALA A 131 -1.27 -6.10 3.96
C ALA A 131 -0.74 -4.67 3.83
N TYR A 132 -1.40 -3.81 3.03
CA TYR A 132 -1.12 -2.39 2.94
C TYR A 132 -1.21 -1.72 4.31
N LEU A 133 -2.29 -1.97 5.05
CA LEU A 133 -2.52 -1.40 6.38
C LEU A 133 -1.46 -1.88 7.38
N ARG A 134 -1.07 -3.17 7.35
CA ARG A 134 0.02 -3.69 8.19
C ARG A 134 1.36 -3.04 7.85
N ALA A 135 1.70 -2.89 6.57
CA ALA A 135 2.92 -2.20 6.14
C ALA A 135 2.96 -0.74 6.63
N ASP A 136 1.85 -0.01 6.48
CA ASP A 136 1.75 1.38 6.94
C ASP A 136 1.90 1.51 8.45
N ALA A 137 1.25 0.62 9.21
CA ALA A 137 1.38 0.57 10.67
C ALA A 137 2.82 0.25 11.13
N LEU A 138 3.52 -0.68 10.45
CA LEU A 138 4.90 -1.03 10.78
C LEU A 138 5.87 0.12 10.46
N ILE A 139 5.69 0.82 9.34
CA ILE A 139 6.47 2.03 9.03
C ILE A 139 6.30 3.07 10.12
N GLY A 140 5.07 3.32 10.57
CA GLY A 140 4.78 4.27 11.64
C GLY A 140 5.44 3.90 12.97
N GLN A 141 5.48 2.60 13.32
CA GLN A 141 6.16 2.11 14.52
C GLN A 141 7.68 2.26 14.42
N ILE A 142 8.29 1.94 13.27
CA ILE A 142 9.72 2.18 13.04
C ILE A 142 10.05 3.68 13.16
N ASP A 143 9.23 4.55 12.59
CA ASP A 143 9.42 6.01 12.68
C ASP A 143 9.38 6.51 14.13
N VAL A 144 8.59 5.88 15.01
CA VAL A 144 8.60 6.16 16.45
C VAL A 144 9.89 5.66 17.10
N ALA A 145 10.26 4.40 16.89
CA ALA A 145 11.46 3.81 17.47
C ALA A 145 12.75 4.56 17.09
N LEU A 146 12.87 5.00 15.84
CA LEU A 146 14.00 5.82 15.38
C LEU A 146 14.07 7.16 16.10
N ARG A 147 12.94 7.85 16.30
CA ARG A 147 12.90 9.14 17.02
C ARG A 147 13.26 9.00 18.49
N GLU A 148 12.83 7.92 19.13
CA GLU A 148 13.16 7.64 20.54
C GLU A 148 14.66 7.46 20.72
N ARG A 149 15.30 6.65 19.88
CA ARG A 149 16.76 6.40 19.92
C ARG A 149 17.60 7.64 19.60
N GLN A 150 17.18 8.45 18.63
CA GLN A 150 17.85 9.72 18.36
C GLN A 150 17.77 10.67 19.57
N THR A 151 16.64 10.66 20.28
CA THR A 151 16.48 11.48 21.49
C THR A 151 17.39 10.98 22.61
N GLU A 152 17.50 9.67 22.81
CA GLU A 152 18.42 9.06 23.79
C GLU A 152 19.89 9.39 23.51
N GLN A 153 20.34 9.26 22.25
CA GLN A 153 21.70 9.62 21.86
C GLN A 153 22.00 11.11 22.10
N LEU A 154 21.04 11.99 21.84
CA LEU A 154 21.20 13.42 22.15
C LEU A 154 21.29 13.68 23.66
N MET A 155 20.59 12.90 24.49
CA MET A 155 20.73 13.02 25.95
C MET A 155 22.07 12.47 26.46
N GLU A 156 22.61 11.42 25.86
CA GLU A 156 23.92 10.87 26.22
C GLU A 156 25.09 11.78 25.79
N VAL A 157 24.97 12.41 24.61
CA VAL A 157 26.08 13.15 23.98
C VAL A 157 26.19 14.60 24.43
N VAL A 158 25.20 15.15 25.15
CA VAL A 158 25.27 16.54 25.64
C VAL A 158 25.80 16.58 27.08
N PRO A 159 27.10 16.89 27.34
CA PRO A 159 27.48 17.43 28.63
C PRO A 159 26.70 18.73 28.80
N THR A 160 25.71 18.71 29.69
CA THR A 160 24.80 19.83 29.86
C THR A 160 25.59 21.13 30.09
N PRO A 161 25.30 22.23 29.35
CA PRO A 161 25.80 23.56 29.71
C PRO A 161 25.25 24.00 31.08
N LEU A 162 24.27 23.24 31.61
CA LEU A 162 23.68 23.37 32.93
C LEU A 162 24.38 22.50 34.00
N ASN A 163 25.57 21.97 33.75
CA ASN A 163 26.37 21.41 34.83
C ASN A 163 26.91 22.57 35.68
N PRO A 164 26.44 22.79 36.92
CA PRO A 164 26.86 23.92 37.75
C PRO A 164 28.36 23.92 38.03
N MET A 165 29.00 22.74 37.91
CA MET A 165 30.44 22.56 38.03
C MET A 165 31.23 23.34 36.97
N HIS A 166 30.67 23.54 35.77
CA HIS A 166 31.34 24.23 34.66
C HIS A 166 30.97 25.72 34.57
N TRP A 167 30.00 26.18 35.38
CA TRP A 167 29.57 27.58 35.40
C TRP A 167 30.63 28.51 35.98
N GLN A 168 31.38 28.05 36.99
CA GLN A 168 32.44 28.85 37.60
C GLN A 168 33.53 29.21 36.57
N THR A 169 33.94 28.25 35.75
CA THR A 169 34.94 28.47 34.69
C THR A 169 34.42 29.43 33.63
N ALA A 170 33.19 29.24 33.16
CA ALA A 170 32.58 30.12 32.16
C ALA A 170 32.42 31.58 32.66
N ILE A 171 32.08 31.78 33.94
CA ILE A 171 31.99 33.10 34.56
C ILE A 171 33.38 33.76 34.65
N ASN A 172 34.41 32.99 35.03
CA ASN A 172 35.77 33.51 35.12
C ASN A 172 36.33 33.93 33.76
N ASP A 173 36.10 33.12 32.71
CA ASP A 173 36.56 33.42 31.36
C ASP A 173 35.89 34.69 30.80
N LEU A 174 34.59 34.88 31.11
CA LEU A 174 33.87 36.10 30.74
C LEU A 174 34.41 37.34 31.48
N ALA A 175 34.74 37.20 32.76
CA ALA A 175 35.31 38.28 33.57
C ALA A 175 36.71 38.68 33.08
N VAL A 176 37.52 37.72 32.65
CA VAL A 176 38.85 37.98 32.04
C VAL A 176 38.69 38.66 30.68
N ALA A 177 37.74 38.23 29.84
CA ALA A 177 37.50 38.84 28.54
C ALA A 177 36.89 40.25 28.62
N ALA A 178 36.16 40.59 29.69
CA ALA A 178 35.57 41.91 29.90
C ALA A 178 36.49 42.89 30.67
N GLY A 179 37.53 42.37 31.34
CA GLY A 179 38.45 43.13 32.18
C GLY A 179 39.84 43.39 31.59
N GLY A 180 40.11 42.90 30.37
CA GLY A 180 41.33 43.15 29.59
C GLY A 180 41.04 43.99 28.36
#